data_AF-A0A6V7KF75-F1
#
_entry.id   AF-A0A6V7KF75-F1
#
_cell.length_a   1.000
_cell.length_b   1.000
_cell.length_c   1.000
_cell.angle_alpha   90.00
_cell.angle_beta   90.00
_cell.angle_gamma   90.00
#
_symmetry.space_group_name_H-M   'P 1'
#
loop_
_entity.id
_entity.type
_entity.pdbx_description
1 polymer ?
#
loop_
_entity_poly.entity_id
_entity_poly.type
_entity_poly.pdbx_seq_one_letter_code
_entity_poly.pdbx_strand_id
1 'polypeptide(L)'
;AKSLLPKAKPGESYQARIAPSHLNVFVNLANLIARNGSRLEEADLLYRQAISMRADYTQAYINRGDVLIKMNRTKEAQEVYERALFYDSNNPDIYYN
;
A
#
# COMPACT_ATOMS: atom_id res chain seq x y z
N ALA A 1 24.88 -12.71 16.06
CA ALA A 1 23.83 -12.13 15.17
C ALA A 1 23.15 -13.20 14.28
N LYS A 2 23.88 -14.09 13.59
CA LYS A 2 23.29 -15.15 12.74
C LYS A 2 22.45 -16.22 13.48
N SER A 3 22.59 -16.36 14.80
CA SER A 3 21.88 -17.35 15.63
C SER A 3 20.45 -16.97 16.03
N LEU A 4 20.01 -15.73 15.73
CA LEU A 4 18.65 -15.25 16.01
C LEU A 4 17.71 -15.34 14.81
N LEU A 5 18.21 -15.82 13.66
CA LEU A 5 17.36 -16.01 12.48
C LEU A 5 16.52 -17.27 12.65
N PRO A 6 15.20 -17.20 12.44
CA PRO A 6 14.33 -18.37 12.49
C PRO A 6 14.83 -19.42 11.49
N LYS A 7 14.95 -20.67 11.95
CA LYS A 7 15.32 -21.79 11.09
C LYS A 7 14.19 -22.04 10.10
N ALA A 8 14.48 -21.95 8.81
CA ALA A 8 13.52 -22.25 7.76
C ALA A 8 12.99 -23.69 7.94
N LYS A 9 11.66 -23.84 8.01
CA LYS A 9 11.00 -25.14 8.07
C LYS A 9 11.05 -25.79 6.68
N PRO A 10 11.47 -27.07 6.56
CA PRO A 10 11.45 -27.79 5.29
C PRO A 10 10.03 -27.86 4.72
N GLY A 11 9.82 -27.38 3.49
CA GLY A 11 8.53 -27.40 2.80
C GLY A 11 7.74 -26.08 2.81
N GLU A 12 8.15 -25.09 3.60
CA GLU A 12 7.57 -23.74 3.55
C GLU A 12 8.35 -22.87 2.56
N SER A 13 7.66 -22.34 1.54
CA SER A 13 8.18 -21.27 0.68
C SER A 13 8.22 -19.97 1.49
N TYR A 14 9.39 -19.61 2.01
CA TYR A 14 9.62 -18.28 2.54
C TYR A 14 9.79 -17.34 1.35
N GLN A 15 8.69 -16.87 0.77
CA GLN A 15 8.78 -15.66 -0.03
C GLN A 15 9.27 -14.56 0.90
N ALA A 16 10.43 -13.98 0.58
CA ALA A 16 10.95 -12.82 1.30
C ALA A 16 9.94 -11.68 1.12
N ARG A 17 8.91 -11.63 1.97
CA ARG A 17 7.94 -10.55 2.00
C ARG A 17 8.69 -9.31 2.45
N ILE A 18 8.63 -8.25 1.64
CA ILE A 18 9.18 -6.96 2.04
C ILE A 18 8.46 -6.53 3.32
N ALA A 19 9.23 -6.28 4.39
CA ALA A 19 8.61 -5.85 5.64
C ALA A 19 7.91 -4.51 5.43
N PRO A 20 6.72 -4.29 6.01
CA PRO A 20 5.95 -3.06 5.80
C PRO A 20 6.75 -1.81 6.17
N SER A 21 7.63 -1.89 7.17
CA SER A 21 8.54 -0.79 7.55
C SER A 21 9.43 -0.31 6.39
N HIS A 22 9.84 -1.20 5.48
CA HIS A 22 10.59 -0.82 4.28
C HIS A 22 9.70 -0.14 3.23
N LEU A 23 8.40 -0.40 3.21
CA LEU A 23 7.45 0.21 2.28
C LEU A 23 6.93 1.57 2.76
N ASN A 24 7.06 1.86 4.06
CA ASN A 24 6.71 3.16 4.63
C ASN A 24 7.40 4.32 3.92
N VAL A 25 8.61 4.14 3.39
CA VAL A 25 9.31 5.20 2.66
C VAL A 25 8.54 5.65 1.40
N PHE A 26 7.96 4.70 0.65
CA PHE A 26 7.17 5.00 -0.54
C PHE A 26 5.87 5.70 -0.17
N VAL A 27 5.17 5.20 0.86
CA VAL A 27 3.92 5.80 1.34
C VAL A 27 4.14 7.21 1.90
N ASN A 28 5.17 7.40 2.70
CA ASN A 28 5.46 8.71 3.30
C ASN A 28 5.89 9.74 2.24
N LEU A 29 6.70 9.32 1.27
CA LEU A 29 7.09 10.18 0.15
C LEU A 29 5.87 10.55 -0.72
N ALA A 30 5.03 9.57 -1.05
CA ALA A 30 3.80 9.79 -1.80
C ALA A 30 2.86 10.76 -1.07
N ASN A 31 2.67 10.58 0.24
CA ASN A 31 1.87 11.47 1.08
C ASN A 31 2.41 12.90 1.09
N LEU A 32 3.73 13.08 1.13
CA LEU A 32 4.36 14.39 1.06
C LEU A 32 4.14 15.04 -0.31
N ILE A 33 4.32 14.29 -1.39
CA ILE A 33 4.14 14.76 -2.77
C ILE A 33 2.68 15.14 -3.04
N ALA A 34 1.73 14.34 -2.55
CA ALA A 34 0.29 14.54 -2.71
C ALA A 34 -0.25 15.82 -2.05
N ARG A 35 0.57 16.51 -1.23
CA ARG A 35 0.24 17.87 -0.73
C ARG A 35 0.26 18.91 -1.84
N ASN A 36 1.00 18.65 -2.92
CA ASN A 36 0.97 19.45 -4.13
C ASN A 36 0.01 18.82 -5.14
N GLY A 37 -1.12 19.49 -5.41
CA GLY A 37 -2.14 19.01 -6.34
C GLY A 37 -1.64 18.79 -7.77
N SER A 38 -0.55 19.44 -8.20
CA SER A 38 0.03 19.23 -9.54
C SER A 38 0.89 17.97 -9.67
N ARG A 39 1.08 17.21 -8.58
CA ARG A 39 1.94 16.01 -8.53
C ARG A 39 1.18 14.77 -8.05
N LEU A 40 -0.14 14.75 -8.18
CA LEU A 40 -0.96 13.63 -7.70
C LEU A 40 -0.66 12.33 -8.46
N GLU A 41 -0.33 12.41 -9.74
CA GLU A 41 0.06 11.25 -10.56
C GLU A 41 1.38 10.62 -10.11
N GLU A 42 2.32 11.44 -9.62
CA GLU A 42 3.58 10.95 -9.08
C GLU A 42 3.36 10.24 -7.73
N ALA A 43 2.48 10.79 -6.89
CA ALA A 43 2.06 10.11 -5.67
C ALA A 43 1.36 8.78 -5.97
N ASP A 44 0.46 8.74 -6.95
CA ASP A 44 -0.18 7.49 -7.41
C ASP A 44 0.83 6.43 -7.84
N LEU A 45 1.87 6.82 -8.58
CA LEU A 45 2.94 5.91 -9.01
C LEU A 45 3.67 5.28 -7.82
N LEU A 46 4.00 6.05 -6.79
CA LEU A 46 4.67 5.56 -5.59
C LEU A 46 3.81 4.57 -4.81
N TYR A 47 2.49 4.81 -4.70
CA TYR A 47 1.59 3.82 -4.10
C TYR A 47 1.53 2.54 -4.91
N ARG A 48 1.46 2.63 -6.25
CA ARG A 48 1.49 1.46 -7.13
C ARG A 48 2.78 0.66 -6.97
N GLN A 49 3.92 1.32 -6.78
CA GLN A 49 5.18 0.64 -6.48
C GLN A 49 5.14 -0.09 -5.13
N ALA A 50 4.64 0.56 -4.07
CA ALA A 50 4.47 -0.07 -2.76
C ALA A 50 3.58 -1.33 -2.86
N ILE A 51 2.48 -1.24 -3.60
CA ILE A 51 1.55 -2.35 -3.87
C ILE A 51 2.22 -3.46 -4.68
N SER A 52 3.02 -3.14 -5.70
CA SER A 52 3.69 -4.17 -6.52
C SER A 52 4.76 -4.92 -5.75
N MET A 53 5.38 -4.29 -4.74
CA MET A 53 6.31 -4.94 -3.82
C MET A 53 5.60 -5.81 -2.78
N ARG A 54 4.37 -5.44 -2.41
CA ARG A 54 3.56 -6.18 -1.45
C ARG A 54 2.07 -5.92 -1.67
N ALA A 55 1.39 -6.90 -2.26
CA ALA A 55 -0.01 -6.79 -2.62
C ALA A 55 -0.96 -6.73 -1.41
N ASP A 56 -0.59 -7.27 -0.25
CA ASP A 56 -1.37 -7.20 1.00
C ASP A 56 -0.99 -5.97 1.87
N TYR A 57 -0.46 -4.90 1.27
CA TYR A 57 -0.11 -3.67 1.98
C TYR A 57 -1.25 -2.63 1.92
N THR A 58 -2.29 -2.88 2.71
CA THR A 58 -3.57 -2.14 2.73
C THR A 58 -3.42 -0.62 2.83
N GLN A 59 -2.46 -0.12 3.64
CA GLN A 59 -2.23 1.32 3.80
C GLN A 59 -1.89 2.03 2.48
N ALA A 60 -1.21 1.35 1.54
CA ALA A 60 -0.92 1.93 0.23
C ALA A 60 -2.18 2.03 -0.65
N TYR A 61 -3.14 1.10 -0.51
CA TYR A 61 -4.42 1.18 -1.21
C TYR A 61 -5.27 2.33 -0.68
N ILE A 62 -5.41 2.47 0.64
CA ILE A 62 -6.20 3.55 1.26
C ILE A 62 -5.72 4.92 0.77
N ASN A 63 -4.42 5.21 0.94
CA ASN A 63 -3.86 6.50 0.54
C ASN A 63 -3.90 6.73 -0.99
N ARG A 64 -3.87 5.66 -1.79
CA ARG A 64 -4.04 5.75 -3.25
C ARG A 64 -5.47 6.13 -3.61
N GLY A 65 -6.47 5.58 -2.92
CA GLY A 65 -7.88 5.94 -3.10
C GLY A 65 -8.09 7.43 -2.88
N ASP A 66 -7.57 7.99 -1.79
CA ASP A 66 -7.65 9.42 -1.48
C ASP A 66 -7.05 10.29 -2.60
N VAL A 67 -5.90 9.87 -3.12
CA VAL A 67 -5.21 10.57 -4.20
C VAL A 67 -5.99 10.48 -5.52
N LEU A 68 -6.63 9.35 -5.82
CA LEU A 68 -7.50 9.19 -6.98
C LEU A 68 -8.77 10.04 -6.87
N ILE A 69 -9.34 10.19 -5.67
CA ILE A 69 -10.46 11.11 -5.43
C ILE A 69 -10.03 12.55 -5.73
N LYS A 70 -8.85 12.99 -5.25
CA LYS A 70 -8.31 14.32 -5.56
C LYS A 70 -8.10 14.56 -7.06
N MET A 71 -7.81 13.51 -7.82
CA MET A 71 -7.72 13.54 -9.28
C MET A 71 -9.08 13.44 -10.00
N ASN A 72 -10.20 13.37 -9.29
CA ASN A 72 -11.55 13.10 -9.84
C ASN A 72 -11.68 11.73 -10.55
N ARG A 73 -10.84 10.75 -10.19
CA ARG A 73 -10.84 9.38 -10.74
C ARG A 73 -11.61 8.42 -9.82
N THR A 74 -12.85 8.78 -9.50
CA THR A 74 -13.64 8.11 -8.44
C THR A 74 -13.90 6.63 -8.70
N LYS A 75 -14.08 6.20 -9.95
CA LYS A 75 -14.25 4.78 -10.29
C LYS A 75 -13.02 3.95 -9.91
N GLU A 76 -11.83 4.45 -10.20
CA GLU A 76 -10.59 3.77 -9.85
C GLU A 76 -10.33 3.81 -8.34
N ALA A 77 -10.74 4.88 -7.65
CA ALA A 77 -10.68 4.94 -6.19
C ALA A 77 -11.52 3.83 -5.56
N GLN A 78 -12.76 3.63 -6.04
CA GLN A 78 -13.63 2.55 -5.57
C GLN A 78 -12.97 1.17 -5.76
N GLU A 79 -12.43 0.87 -6.95
CA GLU A 79 -11.74 -0.41 -7.21
C GLU A 79 -10.55 -0.63 -6.27
N VAL A 80 -9.86 0.44 -5.88
CA VAL A 80 -8.72 0.40 -4.96
C VAL A 80 -9.19 0.12 -3.53
N TYR A 81 -10.26 0.75 -3.05
CA TYR A 81 -10.82 0.47 -1.73
C TYR A 81 -11.41 -0.93 -1.63
N GLU A 82 -12.08 -1.42 -2.69
CA GLU A 82 -12.56 -2.80 -2.74
C GLU A 82 -11.40 -3.81 -2.64
N ARG A 83 -10.26 -3.52 -3.28
CA ARG A 83 -9.04 -4.33 -3.10
C ARG A 83 -8.47 -4.22 -1.68
N ALA A 84 -8.53 -3.05 -1.06
CA ALA A 84 -8.11 -2.89 0.33
C ALA A 84 -8.98 -3.77 1.26
N LEU A 85 -10.30 -3.75 1.09
CA LEU A 85 -11.26 -4.60 1.82
C LEU A 85 -11.02 -6.10 1.59
N PHE A 86 -10.60 -6.49 0.39
CA PHE A 86 -10.24 -7.88 0.12
C PHE A 86 -9.07 -8.37 0.99
N TYR A 87 -8.07 -7.50 1.22
CA TYR A 87 -6.91 -7.85 2.06
C TYR A 87 -7.14 -7.63 3.56
N ASP A 88 -8.00 -6.68 3.93
CA ASP A 88 -8.26 -6.30 5.31
C ASP A 88 -9.72 -5.89 5.50
N SER A 89 -10.61 -6.88 5.54
CA SER A 89 -12.06 -6.69 5.61
C SER A 89 -12.57 -6.14 6.95
N ASN A 90 -11.72 -6.12 7.98
CA ASN A 90 -12.09 -5.68 9.33
C ASN A 90 -11.59 -4.26 9.63
N ASN A 91 -10.94 -3.59 8.68
CA ASN A 91 -10.40 -2.26 8.88
C ASN A 91 -11.48 -1.19 8.66
N PRO A 92 -11.96 -0.52 9.72
CA PRO A 92 -13.03 0.45 9.61
C PRO A 92 -12.64 1.67 8.76
N ASP A 93 -11.35 2.02 8.72
CA ASP A 93 -10.86 3.19 7.97
C ASP A 93 -11.18 3.07 6.48
N ILE A 94 -11.21 1.86 5.92
CA ILE A 94 -11.51 1.64 4.51
C ILE A 94 -12.98 1.98 4.17
N TYR A 95 -13.90 1.85 5.13
CA TYR A 95 -15.33 2.12 4.93
C TYR A 95 -15.68 3.61 5.06
N TYR A 96 -14.81 4.42 5.69
CA TYR A 96 -15.05 5.85 5.89
C TYR A 96 -14.53 6.74 4.74
N ASN A 97 -13.70 6.20 3.84
CA ASN A 97 -13.05 6.92 2.73
C ASN A 97 -13.74 6.69 1.38
#